data_AF-G5RZP2-F1
#
_entry.id   AF-G5RZP2-F1
#
_cell.length_a   1.000
_cell.length_b   1.000
_cell.length_c   1.000
_cell.angle_alpha   90.00
_cell.angle_beta   90.00
_cell.angle_gamma   90.00
#
_symmetry.space_group_name_H-M   'P 1'
#
loop_
_entity.id
_entity.type
_entity.pdbx_description
1 polymer ?
#
loop_
_entity_poly.entity_id
_entity_poly.type
_entity_poly.pdbx_seq_one_letter_code
_entity_poly.pdbx_strand_id
1 'polypeptide(L)' 'MIIPLSPVCGDSIWRQIMVINGELAANNEGTLAYIEAAETLLFIHAITDLTNTYHIISQLESFVNQQEALKNILQEYAKV' A
#
# COMPACT_ATOMS: atom_id res chain seq x y z
N MET A 1 3.59 4.53 -0.48
CA MET A 1 4.72 3.71 0.05
C MET A 1 5.39 3.05 -1.14
N ILE A 2 6.71 2.85 -1.10
CA ILE A 2 7.47 2.16 -2.15
C ILE A 2 8.41 1.17 -1.46
N ILE A 3 8.25 -0.13 -1.73
CA ILE A 3 9.11 -1.20 -1.20
C ILE A 3 9.65 -2.02 -2.38
N PRO A 4 10.97 -2.05 -2.62
CA PRO A 4 11.57 -3.02 -3.51
C PRO A 4 11.24 -4.44 -3.02
N LEU A 5 10.62 -5.26 -3.85
CA LEU A 5 10.15 -6.59 -3.47
C LEU A 5 10.46 -7.58 -4.59
N SER A 6 11.19 -8.64 -4.24
CA SER A 6 11.50 -9.72 -5.18
C SER A 6 10.21 -10.34 -5.73
N PRO A 7 10.10 -10.60 -7.05
CA PRO A 7 8.94 -11.28 -7.62
C PRO A 7 8.79 -12.72 -7.08
N VAL A 8 9.90 -13.31 -6.61
CA VAL A 8 9.98 -14.65 -6.04
C VAL A 8 10.16 -14.63 -4.51
N CYS A 9 9.57 -13.64 -3.82
CA CYS A 9 9.59 -13.54 -2.36
C CYS A 9 8.85 -14.68 -1.63
N GLY A 10 8.13 -15.53 -2.38
CA GLY A 10 7.51 -16.75 -1.88
C GLY A 10 6.06 -16.57 -1.45
N ASP A 11 5.34 -17.70 -1.40
CA ASP A 11 3.89 -17.73 -1.20
C ASP A 11 3.43 -17.08 0.11
N SER A 12 4.23 -17.19 1.17
CA SER A 12 3.86 -16.62 2.47
C SER A 12 3.77 -15.09 2.42
N ILE A 13 4.74 -14.45 1.78
CA ILE A 13 4.80 -12.98 1.67
C ILE A 13 3.69 -12.48 0.74
N TRP A 14 3.52 -13.12 -0.42
CA TRP A 14 2.43 -12.79 -1.33
C TRP A 14 1.06 -12.97 -0.69
N ARG A 15 0.84 -14.06 0.04
CA ARG A 15 -0.42 -14.31 0.75
C ARG A 15 -0.69 -13.24 1.80
N GLN A 16 0.32 -12.85 2.58
CA GLN A 16 0.19 -11.79 3.58
C GLN A 16 -0.19 -10.44 2.93
N ILE A 17 0.46 -10.07 1.83
CA ILE A 17 0.12 -8.86 1.05
C ILE A 17 -1.34 -8.93 0.56
N MET A 18 -1.79 -10.08 0.08
CA MET A 18 -3.17 -10.26 -0.39
C MET A 18 -4.20 -10.20 0.74
N VAL A 19 -3.88 -10.69 1.94
CA VAL A 19 -4.73 -10.53 3.14
C VAL A 19 -4.85 -9.05 3.50
N ILE A 20 -3.73 -8.33 3.57
CA ILE A 20 -3.71 -6.88 3.85
C ILE A 20 -4.55 -6.12 2.81
N ASN A 21 -4.46 -6.47 1.52
CA ASN A 21 -5.29 -5.86 0.48
C ASN A 21 -6.79 -6.06 0.72
N GLY A 22 -7.21 -7.20 1.28
CA GLY A 22 -8.60 -7.44 1.66
C GLY A 22 -9.06 -6.47 2.75
N GLU A 23 -8.22 -6.22 3.76
CA GLU A 23 -8.51 -5.27 4.84
C GLU A 23 -8.58 -3.82 4.33
N LEU A 24 -7.60 -3.42 3.52
CA LEU A 24 -7.58 -2.09 2.88
C LEU A 24 -8.83 -1.85 2.02
N ALA A 25 -9.27 -2.85 1.26
CA ALA A 25 -10.45 -2.75 0.42
C ALA A 25 -11.75 -2.63 1.24
N ALA A 26 -11.85 -3.36 2.36
CA ALA A 26 -13.02 -3.29 3.24
C ALA A 26 -13.20 -1.89 3.87
N ASN A 27 -12.10 -1.18 4.12
CA ASN A 27 -12.10 0.16 4.71
C ASN A 27 -12.00 1.30 3.68
N ASN A 28 -11.90 0.99 2.38
CA ASN A 28 -11.60 1.96 1.32
C ASN A 28 -10.30 2.75 1.60
N GLU A 29 -9.26 2.08 2.09
CA GLU A 29 -7.98 2.69 2.49
C GLU A 29 -6.92 2.59 1.38
N GLY A 30 -7.29 2.14 0.18
CA GLY A 30 -6.39 2.03 -0.97
C GLY A 30 -6.01 0.60 -1.31
N THR A 31 -4.87 0.42 -1.98
CA THR A 31 -4.44 -0.86 -2.54
C THR A 31 -2.92 -0.96 -2.58
N LEU A 32 -2.40 -2.13 -2.23
CA LEU A 32 -1.04 -2.56 -2.51
C LEU A 32 -0.99 -3.19 -3.91
N ALA A 33 -0.23 -2.58 -4.81
CA ALA A 33 -0.05 -3.01 -6.19
C ALA A 33 1.42 -3.31 -6.49
N TYR A 34 1.69 -4.38 -7.24
CA TYR A 34 3.04 -4.72 -7.65
C TYR A 34 3.33 -4.25 -9.07
N ILE A 35 4.49 -3.62 -9.27
CA ILE A 35 5.00 -3.21 -10.57
C ILE A 35 6.17 -4.11 -10.95
N GLU A 36 5.92 -5.05 -11.86
CA GLU A 36 6.90 -6.07 -12.28
C GLU A 36 8.16 -5.44 -12.88
N ALA A 37 8.02 -4.47 -13.78
CA ALA A 37 9.16 -3.81 -14.43
C ALA A 37 10.09 -3.07 -13.47
N ALA A 38 9.59 -2.70 -12.28
CA ALA A 38 10.35 -2.01 -11.24
C ALA A 38 10.63 -2.92 -10.03
N GLU A 39 10.19 -4.18 -10.07
CA GLU A 39 10.19 -5.11 -8.94
C GLU A 39 9.81 -4.45 -7.61
N THR A 40 8.70 -3.73 -7.60
CA THR A 40 8.35 -2.82 -6.50
C THR A 40 6.88 -2.94 -6.10
N LEU A 41 6.63 -2.99 -4.79
CA LEU A 41 5.31 -2.87 -4.20
C LEU A 41 4.99 -1.40 -3.91
N LEU A 42 3.85 -0.94 -4.42
CA LEU A 42 3.33 0.42 -4.26
C LEU A 42 2.06 0.40 -3.43
N PHE A 43 1.92 1.38 -2.54
CA PHE A 43 0.63 1.70 -1.92
C PHE A 43 0.01 2.89 -2.64
N ILE A 44 -1.20 2.70 -3.15
CA ILE A 44 -1.92 3.67 -3.99
C ILE A 44 -3.32 3.86 -3.39
N HIS A 45 -3.79 5.11 -3.36
CA HIS A 45 -5.14 5.45 -2.95
C HIS A 45 -5.70 6.52 -3.91
N ALA A 46 -6.94 6.35 -4.34
CA ALA A 46 -7.59 7.25 -5.30
C ALA A 46 -8.58 8.16 -4.59
N ILE A 47 -8.36 9.48 -4.68
CA ILE A 47 -9.32 10.48 -4.20
C ILE A 47 -10.19 10.86 -5.39
N THR A 48 -11.49 10.55 -5.31
CA THR A 48 -12.45 10.78 -6.40
C THR A 48 -13.17 12.11 -6.27
N ASP A 49 -13.40 12.59 -5.04
CA ASP A 49 -13.98 13.90 -4.77
C ASP A 49 -12.89 14.93 -4.48
N LEU A 50 -12.70 15.84 -5.44
CA LEU A 50 -11.73 16.93 -5.35
C LEU A 50 -12.39 18.29 -5.09
N THR A 51 -13.69 18.32 -4.81
CA THR A 51 -14.43 19.57 -4.63
C THR A 51 -14.25 20.16 -3.24
N ASN A 52 -13.81 19.36 -2.28
CA ASN A 52 -13.68 19.73 -0.88
C ASN A 52 -12.22 19.59 -0.39
N THR A 53 -11.53 20.72 -0.22
CA THR A 53 -10.14 20.76 0.26
C THR A 53 -9.96 20.09 1.62
N TYR A 54 -10.91 20.24 2.54
CA TYR A 54 -10.83 19.59 3.85
C TYR A 54 -10.87 18.06 3.72
N HIS A 55 -11.74 17.55 2.84
CA HIS A 55 -11.79 16.12 2.53
C HIS A 55 -10.46 15.63 1.93
N ILE A 56 -9.89 16.36 0.96
CA ILE A 56 -8.59 16.01 0.35
C ILE A 56 -7.48 15.94 1.41
N ILE A 57 -7.41 16.92 2.31
CA ILE A 57 -6.40 16.94 3.38
C ILE A 57 -6.60 15.76 4.32
N SER A 58 -7.83 15.49 4.75
CA SER A 58 -8.13 14.34 5.62
C SER A 58 -7.77 13.00 4.97
N GLN A 59 -8.04 12.83 3.67
CA GLN A 59 -7.63 11.64 2.92
C GLN A 59 -6.09 11.51 2.85
N LEU A 60 -5.39 12.62 2.66
CA LEU A 60 -3.92 12.64 2.64
C LEU A 60 -3.31 12.27 3.99
N GLU A 61 -3.86 12.78 5.10
CA GLU A 61 -3.43 12.46 6.46
C GLU A 61 -3.59 10.96 6.75
N SER A 62 -4.77 10.40 6.47
CA SER A 62 -5.02 8.96 6.60
C SER A 62 -4.09 8.14 5.71
N PHE A 63 -3.85 8.58 4.47
CA PHE A 63 -2.95 7.90 3.54
C PHE A 63 -1.51 7.84 4.07
N VAL A 64 -0.98 8.93 4.64
CA VAL A 64 0.38 8.97 5.19
C VAL A 64 0.51 8.05 6.42
N ASN A 65 -0.48 8.07 7.31
CA ASN A 65 -0.51 7.19 8.48
C ASN A 65 -0.55 5.71 8.08
N GLN A 66 -1.40 5.37 7.11
CA GLN A 66 -1.51 4.00 6.60
C GLN A 66 -0.22 3.56 5.90
N GLN A 67 0.42 4.47 5.15
CA GLN A 67 1.72 4.21 4.53
C GLN A 67 2.80 3.90 5.57
N GLU A 68 2.83 4.59 6.72
CA GLU A 68 3.79 4.31 7.78
C GLU A 68 3.52 2.96 8.45
N ALA A 69 2.26 2.64 8.75
CA ALA A 69 1.87 1.35 9.31
C ALA A 69 2.27 0.18 8.40
N LEU A 70 1.95 0.28 7.10
CA LEU A 70 2.32 -0.73 6.10
C LEU A 70 3.83 -0.87 5.96
N LYS A 71 4.58 0.24 6.01
CA LYS A 71 6.04 0.21 5.93
C LYS A 71 6.62 -0.55 7.12
N ASN A 72 6.16 -0.29 8.34
CA ASN A 72 6.64 -0.99 9.52
C ASN A 72 6.39 -2.51 9.47
N ILE A 73 5.31 -2.94 8.80
CA ILE A 73 4.99 -4.37 8.62
C ILE A 73 5.83 -5.01 7.51
N LEU A 74 6.00 -4.31 6.37
CA LEU A 74 6.51 -4.93 5.13
C LEU A 74 7.99 -4.64 4.86
N GLN A 75 8.61 -3.69 5.57
CA GLN A 75 10.01 -3.30 5.35
C GLN A 75 11.00 -4.44 5.60
N GLU A 76 10.67 -5.39 6.47
CA GLU A 76 11.50 -6.59 6.71
C GLU A 76 11.61 -7.50 5.48
N TYR A 77 10.66 -7.41 4.54
CA TYR A 77 10.65 -8.16 3.29
C TYR A 77 11.27 -7.39 2.12
N ALA A 78 11.78 -6.18 2.36
CA ALA A 78 12.38 -5.38 1.31
C ALA A 78 13.59 -6.11 0.71
N LYS A 79 13.67 -6.12 -0.62
CA LYS A 79 14.83 -6.64 -1.36
C LYS A 79 16.07 -5.79 -0.99
N VAL A 80 17.13 -6.47 -0.55
CA VAL A 80 18.45 -5.86 -0.27
C VAL A 80 19.15 -5.48 -1.57
#